data_AF-A0A9W4JER8-F1
#
_entry.id   AF-A0A9W4JER8-F1
#
_cell.length_a   1.000
_cell.length_b   1.000
_cell.length_c   1.000
_cell.angle_alpha   90.00
_cell.angle_beta   90.00
_cell.angle_gamma   90.00
#
_symmetry.space_group_name_H-M   'P 1'
#
loop_
_entity.id
_entity.type
_entity.pdbx_description
1 polymer ?
#
loop_
_entity_poly.entity_id
_entity_poly.type
_entity_poly.pdbx_seq_one_letter_code
_entity_poly.pdbx_strand_id
1 'polypeptide(L)' 'MAAAFDTTSLQDSLQIPFPAATKQVAGLVNGIQTDVSTMSFSDKIMVTISQAGRLSHWVCIIESTL' A
#
# COMPACT_ATOMS: atom_id res chain seq x y z
N MET A 1 31.05 -11.54 0.24
CA MET A 1 30.56 -10.34 0.95
C MET A 1 29.64 -9.60 0.00
N ALA A 2 28.34 -9.53 0.28
CA ALA A 2 27.41 -8.77 -0.55
C ALA A 2 27.63 -7.27 -0.29
N ALA A 3 27.83 -6.48 -1.34
CA ALA A 3 27.91 -5.04 -1.24
C ALA A 3 26.55 -4.50 -0.76
N ALA A 4 26.55 -3.68 0.30
CA ALA A 4 25.35 -3.00 0.75
C ALA A 4 24.88 -2.07 -0.37
N PHE A 5 23.70 -2.34 -0.92
CA PHE A 5 23.09 -1.50 -1.94
C PHE A 5 22.63 -0.21 -1.24
N ASP A 6 23.29 0.91 -1.56
CA ASP A 6 23.00 2.20 -0.95
C ASP A 6 21.69 2.76 -1.56
N THR A 7 20.62 2.73 -0.77
CA THR A 7 19.26 3.11 -1.21
C THR A 7 18.98 4.59 -1.00
N THR A 8 19.90 5.33 -0.40
CA THR A 8 19.73 6.74 0.01
C THR A 8 19.49 7.64 -1.20
N SER A 9 20.23 7.44 -2.29
CA SER A 9 20.12 8.25 -3.52
C SER A 9 18.81 8.04 -4.29
N LEU A 10 18.13 6.92 -4.09
CA LEU A 10 16.82 6.64 -4.70
C LEU A 10 15.69 7.40 -3.96
N GLN A 11 15.87 7.64 -2.66
CA GLN A 11 14.91 8.35 -1.83
C GLN A 11 14.90 9.86 -2.12
N ASP A 12 16.05 10.46 -2.45
CA ASP A 12 16.13 11.89 -2.76
C ASP A 12 15.36 12.28 -4.04
N SER A 13 15.25 11.37 -5.01
CA SER A 13 14.50 11.57 -6.27
C SER A 13 12.99 11.38 -6.10
N LEU A 14 12.59 10.56 -5.13
CA LEU A 14 11.20 10.29 -4.77
C LEU A 14 10.90 11.03 -3.46
N GLN A 15 10.49 12.30 -3.52
CA GLN A 15 10.11 13.10 -2.33
C GLN A 15 8.89 12.53 -1.60
N ILE A 16 9.01 11.34 -1.03
CA ILE A 16 8.00 10.65 -0.23
C ILE A 16 8.70 10.11 1.02
N PRO A 17 8.18 10.44 2.22
CA PRO A 17 8.76 9.95 3.46
C PRO A 17 8.63 8.42 3.50
N PHE A 18 9.75 7.75 3.75
CA PHE A 18 9.77 6.34 4.13
C PHE A 18 9.66 6.22 5.66
N PRO A 19 8.80 5.33 6.19
CA PRO A 19 7.90 4.43 5.48
C PRO A 19 6.69 5.15 4.88
N ALA A 20 6.15 4.58 3.80
CA ALA A 20 4.96 5.12 3.11
C ALA A 20 3.82 5.37 4.10
N ALA A 21 3.13 6.50 3.94
CA ALA A 21 2.03 6.89 4.81
C ALA A 21 0.96 5.78 4.79
N THR A 22 0.84 5.08 5.92
CA THR A 22 -0.01 3.90 6.06
C THR A 22 -1.14 4.20 7.04
N LYS A 23 -2.38 3.91 6.65
CA LYS A 23 -3.54 3.94 7.55
C LYS A 23 -4.14 2.55 7.61
N GLN A 24 -4.50 2.10 8.80
CA GLN A 24 -5.10 0.80 9.06
C GLN A 24 -6.34 0.97 9.91
N VAL A 25 -7.38 0.21 9.59
CA VAL A 25 -8.62 0.15 10.37
C VAL A 25 -9.19 -1.26 10.33
N ALA A 26 -9.67 -1.72 11.48
CA ALA A 26 -10.36 -2.99 11.65
C ALA A 26 -11.80 -2.70 12.08
N GLY A 27 -12.77 -3.37 11.47
CA GLY A 27 -14.18 -3.15 11.79
C GLY A 27 -15.10 -4.26 11.28
N LEU A 28 -16.33 -4.25 11.78
CA LEU A 28 -17.36 -5.18 11.32
C LEU A 28 -18.06 -4.60 10.09
N VAL A 29 -17.96 -5.29 8.96
CA VAL A 29 -18.74 -5.00 7.75
C VAL A 29 -19.71 -6.14 7.57
N ASN A 30 -21.01 -5.86 7.70
CA ASN A 30 -22.07 -6.87 7.62
C ASN A 30 -21.85 -8.07 8.58
N GLY A 31 -21.34 -7.79 9.78
CA GLY A 31 -21.03 -8.82 10.79
C GLY A 31 -19.74 -9.60 10.57
N ILE A 32 -18.99 -9.33 9.50
CA ILE A 32 -17.70 -9.98 9.19
C ILE A 32 -16.56 -9.05 9.57
N GLN A 33 -15.61 -9.55 10.37
CA GLN A 33 -14.38 -8.83 10.70
C GLN A 33 -13.61 -8.51 9.41
N THR A 34 -13.45 -7.23 9.16
CA THR A 34 -12.83 -6.68 7.96
C THR A 34 -11.69 -5.76 8.37
N ASP A 35 -10.50 -6.05 7.86
CA ASP A 35 -9.32 -5.23 8.05
C ASP A 35 -9.00 -4.52 6.73
N VAL A 36 -8.83 -3.21 6.80
CA VAL A 36 -8.51 -2.35 5.67
C VAL A 36 -7.21 -1.64 5.97
N SER A 37 -6.29 -1.67 5.00
CA SER A 37 -5.10 -0.82 5.05
C SER A 37 -4.95 -0.02 3.76
N THR A 38 -4.42 1.19 3.87
CA THR A 38 -4.10 2.05 2.74
C THR A 38 -2.66 2.52 2.88
N MET A 39 -1.89 2.41 1.81
CA MET A 39 -0.51 2.89 1.71
C MET A 39 -0.41 3.84 0.52
N SER A 40 0.02 5.08 0.78
CA SER A 40 0.22 6.07 -0.27
C SER A 40 1.67 6.09 -0.73
N PHE A 41 1.89 5.80 -2.02
CA PHE A 41 3.15 6.00 -2.72
C PHE A 41 3.06 7.27 -3.58
N SER A 42 4.18 7.71 -4.16
CA SER A 42 4.22 8.92 -4.99
C SER A 42 3.42 8.79 -6.29
N ASP A 43 3.31 7.58 -6.83
CA ASP A 43 2.69 7.27 -8.13
C ASP A 43 1.38 6.47 -8.00
N LYS A 44 1.12 5.88 -6.84
CA LYS A 44 -0.02 4.99 -6.63
C LYS A 44 -0.48 4.96 -5.19
N ILE A 45 -1.73 4.58 -4.98
CA ILE A 45 -2.29 4.25 -3.68
C ILE A 45 -2.58 2.75 -3.66
N MET A 46 -2.03 2.04 -2.69
CA MET A 46 -2.33 0.64 -2.45
C MET A 46 -3.39 0.53 -1.36
N VAL A 47 -4.49 -0.15 -1.65
CA VAL A 47 -5.55 -0.45 -0.68
C VAL A 47 -5.61 -1.96 -0.51
N THR A 48 -5.51 -2.45 0.71
CA THR A 48 -5.74 -3.86 1.03
C THR A 48 -7.01 -3.99 1.85
N ILE A 49 -7.84 -4.96 1.49
CA ILE A 49 -9.06 -5.32 2.21
C ILE A 49 -9.00 -6.82 2.43
N SER A 50 -9.01 -7.23 3.69
CA SER A 50 -9.12 -8.63 4.08
C SER A 50 -10.35 -8.83 4.95
N GLN A 51 -11.13 -9.86 4.64
CA GLN A 51 -12.32 -10.23 5.40
C GLN A 51 -12.16 -11.66 5.90
N ALA A 52 -12.44 -11.90 7.18
CA ALA A 52 -12.30 -13.23 7.79
C ALA A 52 -10.94 -13.90 7.51
N GLY A 53 -9.86 -13.10 7.48
CA GLY A 53 -8.50 -13.57 7.19
C GLY A 53 -8.21 -13.92 5.73
N ARG A 54 -9.14 -13.61 4.80
CA ARG A 54 -8.97 -13.85 3.36
C ARG A 54 -8.79 -12.51 2.62
N LEU A 55 -7.77 -12.43 1.78
CA LEU A 55 -7.62 -11.33 0.83
C LEU A 55 -8.56 -11.60 -0.35
N SER A 56 -9.47 -10.68 -0.66
CA SER A 56 -10.51 -10.97 -1.65
C SER A 56 -9.96 -10.97 -3.07
N HIS A 57 -9.51 -9.82 -3.58
CA HIS A 57 -9.03 -9.67 -4.96
C HIS A 57 -7.98 -8.55 -5.04
N TRP A 58 -7.07 -8.64 -6.02
CA TRP A 58 -6.12 -7.59 -6.36
C TRP A 58 -6.64 -6.80 -7.56
N VAL A 59 -6.91 -5.52 -7.37
CA VAL A 59 -7.37 -4.62 -8.44
C VAL A 59 -6.38 -3.47 -8.56
N CYS A 60 -5.83 -3.29 -9.75
CA CYS A 60 -5.00 -2.14 -10.09
C CYS A 60 -5.81 -1.24 -11.02
N ILE A 61 -6.06 -0.01 -10.59
CA ILE A 61 -6.72 0.99 -11.42
C ILE A 61 -5.63 1.89 -11.96
N ILE A 62 -5.49 1.90 -13.28
CA ILE A 62 -4.62 2.82 -13.99
C ILE A 62 -5.49 3.78 -14.78
N GLU A 63 -5.14 5.07 -14.75
CA GLU A 63 -5.78 6.05 -15.63
C GLU A 63 -5.33 5.78 -17.07
N SER A 64 -6.30 5.61 -17.98
CA SER A 64 -6.04 5.51 -19.42
C SER A 64 -6.58 6.77 -20.07
N THR A 65 -5.71 7.77 -20.26
CA THR A 65 -6.03 8.92 -21.10
C THR A 65 -5.99 8.47 -22.58
N LEU A 66 -7.15 8.46 -23.25
CA LEU A 66 -7.29 8.32 -24.70
C LEU A 66 -7.37 9.69 -25.38
#